data_AF-A0A410QHH2-F1
#
_entry.id   AF-A0A410QHH2-F1
#
_cell.length_a   1.000
_cell.length_b   1.000
_cell.length_c   1.000
_cell.angle_alpha   90.00
_cell.angle_beta   90.00
_cell.angle_gamma   90.00
#
_symmetry.space_group_name_H-M   'P 1'
#
loop_
_entity.id
_entity.type
_entity.pdbx_description
1 polymer ?
#
loop_
_entity_poly.entity_id
_entity_poly.type
_entity_poly.pdbx_seq_one_letter_code
_entity_poly.pdbx_strand_id
1 'polypeptide(L)'
;MEHLYAKVSYLKGLAEGMEIEAGSKEGKMILHIIDALEEFADAISELNDDQSDLEEYVDYMDEDLADVEERIFGSDDEDYDEDYDDEDYDDFEYDNEDDDEDDEEEEDGNGLYSHDKNFDDEE
;
A
#
# COMPACT_ATOMS: atom_id res chain seq x y z
N MET A 1 -14.58 8.02 8.91
CA MET A 1 -15.23 6.87 8.23
C MET A 1 -16.72 7.03 7.91
N GLU A 2 -17.49 7.88 8.59
CA GLU A 2 -18.95 8.08 8.33
C GLU A 2 -19.33 8.34 6.86
N HIS A 3 -18.45 8.98 6.09
CA HIS A 3 -18.71 9.31 4.68
C HIS A 3 -18.83 8.07 3.79
N LEU A 4 -18.14 6.96 4.10
CA LEU A 4 -18.17 5.75 3.30
C LEU A 4 -19.49 4.98 3.50
N TYR A 5 -19.88 4.78 4.76
CA TYR A 5 -21.20 4.21 5.10
C TYR A 5 -22.36 5.04 4.55
N ALA A 6 -22.28 6.37 4.61
CA ALA A 6 -23.29 7.25 4.03
C ALA A 6 -23.41 7.07 2.50
N LYS A 7 -22.27 6.88 1.80
CA LYS A 7 -22.26 6.59 0.36
C LYS A 7 -22.87 5.23 0.05
N VAL A 8 -22.51 4.17 0.78
CA VAL A 8 -23.07 2.82 0.60
C VAL A 8 -24.58 2.83 0.87
N SER A 9 -25.02 3.49 1.93
CA SER A 9 -26.44 3.65 2.28
C SER A 9 -27.21 4.42 1.20
N TYR A 10 -26.61 5.46 0.63
CA TYR A 10 -27.19 6.18 -0.50
C TYR A 10 -27.32 5.29 -1.75
N LEU A 11 -26.31 4.46 -2.06
CA LEU A 11 -26.37 3.50 -3.17
C LEU A 11 -27.46 2.45 -2.95
N LYS A 12 -27.61 1.92 -1.73
CA LYS A 12 -28.72 1.03 -1.34
C LYS A 12 -30.06 1.69 -1.60
N GLY A 13 -30.27 2.91 -1.09
CA GLY A 13 -31.52 3.65 -1.29
C GLY A 13 -31.79 4.00 -2.76
N LEU A 14 -30.74 4.27 -3.55
CA LEU A 14 -30.87 4.51 -4.99
C LEU A 14 -31.27 3.23 -5.73
N ALA A 15 -30.67 2.08 -5.39
CA ALA A 15 -31.02 0.79 -5.98
C ALA A 15 -32.47 0.40 -5.66
N GLU A 16 -32.94 0.65 -4.44
CA GLU A 16 -34.34 0.49 -4.04
C GLU A 16 -35.27 1.42 -4.83
N GLY A 17 -34.92 2.70 -4.94
CA GLY A 17 -35.72 3.71 -5.66
C GLY A 17 -35.78 3.50 -7.18
N MET A 18 -34.80 2.81 -7.75
CA MET A 18 -34.77 2.41 -9.16
C MET A 18 -35.50 1.09 -9.43
N GLU A 19 -36.12 0.48 -8.41
CA GLU A 19 -36.76 -0.83 -8.49
C GLU A 19 -35.80 -1.89 -9.06
N ILE A 20 -34.52 -1.85 -8.66
CA ILE A 20 -33.54 -2.86 -9.08
C ILE A 20 -33.93 -4.19 -8.41
N GLU A 21 -34.64 -5.02 -9.16
CA GLU A 21 -35.10 -6.30 -8.64
C GLU A 21 -33.99 -7.35 -8.68
N ALA A 22 -33.86 -8.08 -7.58
CA ALA A 22 -33.10 -9.33 -7.51
C ALA A 22 -33.62 -10.43 -8.47
N GLY A 23 -34.69 -10.17 -9.23
CA GLY A 23 -35.17 -11.07 -10.29
C GLY A 23 -34.30 -11.05 -11.55
N SER A 24 -33.69 -9.91 -11.87
CA SER A 24 -32.81 -9.75 -13.04
C SER A 24 -31.37 -10.15 -12.72
N LYS A 25 -30.61 -10.60 -13.71
CA LYS A 25 -29.20 -10.97 -13.51
C LYS A 25 -28.37 -9.73 -13.15
N GLU A 26 -28.67 -8.64 -13.83
CA GLU A 26 -28.05 -7.33 -13.66
C GLU A 26 -28.37 -6.77 -12.26
N GLY A 27 -29.61 -6.88 -11.80
CA GLY A 27 -30.02 -6.41 -10.48
C GLY A 27 -29.37 -7.20 -9.34
N LYS A 28 -29.30 -8.54 -9.45
CA LYS A 28 -28.52 -9.35 -8.48
C LYS A 28 -27.07 -8.92 -8.41
N MET A 29 -26.43 -8.71 -9.56
CA MET A 29 -25.04 -8.28 -9.61
C MET A 29 -24.83 -6.92 -8.92
N ILE A 30 -25.70 -5.94 -9.18
CA ILE A 30 -25.63 -4.62 -8.56
C ILE A 30 -25.81 -4.73 -7.04
N LEU A 31 -26.79 -5.50 -6.56
CA LEU A 31 -27.00 -5.69 -5.13
C LEU A 31 -25.77 -6.31 -4.46
N HIS A 32 -25.17 -7.34 -5.06
CA HIS A 32 -23.95 -7.94 -4.54
C HIS A 32 -22.75 -6.98 -4.55
N ILE A 33 -22.64 -6.08 -5.52
CA ILE A 33 -21.61 -5.04 -5.51
C ILE A 33 -21.83 -4.10 -4.32
N ILE A 34 -23.08 -3.71 -4.04
CA ILE A 34 -23.39 -2.83 -2.92
C ILE A 34 -23.10 -3.52 -1.58
N ASP A 35 -23.42 -4.80 -1.45
CA ASP A 35 -23.08 -5.61 -0.26
C ASP A 35 -21.57 -5.70 -0.07
N ALA A 36 -20.80 -5.97 -1.13
CA ALA A 36 -19.34 -5.97 -1.05
C ALA A 36 -18.78 -4.60 -0.63
N LEU A 37 -19.37 -3.50 -1.11
CA LEU A 37 -18.98 -2.14 -0.70
C LEU A 37 -19.28 -1.86 0.78
N GLU A 38 -20.29 -2.49 1.36
CA GLU A 38 -20.57 -2.44 2.80
C GLU A 38 -19.48 -3.17 3.59
N GLU A 39 -19.11 -4.38 3.16
CA GLU A 39 -17.99 -5.13 3.76
C GLU A 39 -16.67 -4.36 3.67
N PHE A 40 -16.40 -3.67 2.56
CA PHE A 40 -15.25 -2.78 2.44
C PHE A 40 -15.33 -1.60 3.41
N ALA A 41 -16.52 -1.05 3.66
CA ALA A 41 -16.67 0.04 4.60
C ALA A 41 -16.35 -0.40 6.04
N ASP A 42 -16.79 -1.60 6.42
CA ASP A 42 -16.46 -2.23 7.69
C ASP A 42 -14.96 -2.47 7.83
N ALA A 43 -14.34 -3.14 6.85
CA ALA A 43 -12.92 -3.47 6.89
C ALA A 43 -12.01 -2.23 6.95
N ILE A 44 -12.35 -1.16 6.21
CA ILE A 44 -11.59 0.10 6.28
C ILE A 44 -11.80 0.79 7.64
N SER A 45 -12.95 0.61 8.29
CA SER A 45 -13.19 1.22 9.60
C SER A 45 -12.33 0.55 10.67
N GLU A 46 -12.30 -0.78 10.67
CA GLU A 46 -11.44 -1.57 11.54
C GLU A 46 -9.95 -1.22 11.29
N LEU A 47 -9.52 -1.15 10.03
CA LEU A 47 -8.15 -0.75 9.69
C LEU A 47 -7.77 0.64 10.23
N ASN A 48 -8.71 1.60 10.19
CA ASN A 48 -8.46 2.95 10.68
C ASN A 48 -8.31 2.97 12.21
N ASP A 49 -9.08 2.15 12.91
CA ASP A 49 -8.99 2.02 14.37
C ASP A 49 -7.65 1.36 14.74
N ASP A 50 -7.28 0.25 14.08
CA ASP A 50 -5.97 -0.40 14.26
C ASP A 50 -4.80 0.55 13.96
N GLN A 51 -4.91 1.40 12.93
CA GLN A 51 -3.88 2.38 12.60
C GLN A 51 -3.77 3.48 13.66
N SER A 52 -4.89 3.87 14.27
CA SER A 52 -4.89 4.84 15.37
C SER A 52 -4.22 4.24 16.61
N ASP A 53 -4.49 2.97 16.92
CA ASP A 53 -3.83 2.25 18.01
C ASP A 53 -2.32 2.14 17.77
N LEU A 54 -1.90 1.88 16.52
CA LEU A 54 -0.48 1.86 16.14
C LEU A 54 0.20 3.22 16.31
N GLU A 55 -0.48 4.32 15.99
CA GLU A 55 0.04 5.68 16.21
C GLU A 55 0.29 5.91 17.71
N GLU A 56 -0.63 5.49 18.57
CA GLU A 56 -0.45 5.57 20.03
C GLU A 56 0.74 4.73 20.52
N TYR A 57 0.94 3.52 20.00
CA TYR A 57 2.11 2.72 20.34
C TYR A 57 3.43 3.37 19.90
N VAL A 58 3.45 4.01 18.73
CA VAL A 58 4.63 4.72 18.24
C VAL A 58 4.94 5.94 19.11
N ASP A 59 3.91 6.69 19.52
CA ASP A 59 4.07 7.82 20.45
C ASP A 59 4.68 7.36 21.79
N TYR A 60 4.23 6.22 22.33
CA TYR A 60 4.82 5.66 23.55
C TYR A 60 6.27 5.22 23.36
N MET A 61 6.60 4.67 22.20
CA MET A 61 7.99 4.32 21.88
C MET A 61 8.88 5.56 21.78
N ASP A 62 8.38 6.65 21.20
CA ASP A 62 9.12 7.91 21.12
C ASP A 62 9.37 8.50 22.52
N GLU A 63 8.36 8.50 23.39
CA GLU A 63 8.50 8.94 24.79
C GLU A 63 9.53 8.09 25.57
N ASP A 64 9.42 6.76 25.47
CA ASP A 64 10.38 5.84 26.11
C ASP A 64 11.82 6.05 25.59
N LEU A 65 11.97 6.33 24.29
CA LEU A 65 13.28 6.61 23.69
C LEU A 65 13.83 7.95 24.16
N ALA A 66 13.02 9.00 24.24
CA ALA A 66 13.43 10.29 24.77
C ALA A 66 13.94 10.19 26.22
N ASP A 67 13.28 9.38 27.05
CA ASP A 67 13.73 9.10 28.42
C ASP A 67 15.10 8.39 28.45
N VAL A 68 15.35 7.48 27.52
CA VAL A 68 16.66 6.81 27.37
C VAL A 68 17.73 7.78 26.90
N GLU A 69 17.42 8.63 25.92
CA GLU A 69 18.33 9.66 25.41
C GLU A 69 18.73 10.65 26.50
N GLU A 70 17.78 11.17 27.27
CA GLU A 70 18.05 12.07 28.39
C GLU A 70 18.91 11.40 29.46
N ARG A 71 18.71 10.11 29.72
CA ARG A 71 19.51 9.39 30.71
C ARG A 71 20.95 9.15 30.26
N ILE A 72 21.19 8.96 28.97
CA ILE A 72 22.52 8.64 28.42
C ILE A 72 23.27 9.92 28.04
N PHE A 73 22.58 10.90 27.46
CA PHE A 73 23.15 12.10 26.85
C PHE A 73 22.74 13.41 27.55
N GLY A 74 21.71 13.40 28.42
CA GLY A 74 21.17 14.61 29.07
C GLY A 74 21.92 15.07 30.33
N SER A 75 22.87 14.29 30.85
CA SER A 75 23.66 14.64 32.03
C SER A 75 25.04 15.24 31.77
N ASP A 76 25.44 15.43 30.51
CA ASP A 76 26.71 16.10 30.17
C ASP A 76 26.49 17.60 29.95
N ASP A 77 26.54 18.33 31.07
CA ASP A 77 26.83 19.76 31.13
C ASP A 77 28.12 20.03 30.31
N GLU A 78 27.97 20.74 29.19
CA GLU A 78 28.90 21.75 28.66
C GLU A 78 30.43 21.51 28.80
N ASP A 79 31.00 20.39 28.36
CA ASP A 79 32.47 20.25 28.23
C ASP A 79 32.92 19.27 27.13
N TYR A 80 32.17 19.16 26.03
CA TYR A 80 32.75 18.66 24.78
C TYR A 80 33.57 19.78 24.13
N ASP A 81 34.78 19.94 24.63
CA ASP A 81 35.84 20.71 24.00
C ASP A 81 35.97 20.23 22.54
N GLU A 82 35.97 21.20 21.64
CA GLU A 82 35.94 21.06 20.19
C GLU A 82 37.29 20.56 19.66
N ASP A 83 37.75 19.40 20.12
CA ASP A 83 38.90 18.69 19.55
C ASP A 83 38.38 17.50 18.74
N TYR A 84 37.67 17.83 17.65
CA TYR A 84 37.58 16.94 16.49
C TYR A 84 38.99 16.81 15.88
N ASP A 85 39.82 15.95 16.48
CA ASP A 85 40.97 15.38 15.79
C ASP A 85 40.39 14.41 14.74
N ASP A 86 40.29 14.96 13.54
CA ASP A 86 40.18 14.32 12.25
C ASP A 86 41.02 13.03 12.20
N GLU A 87 40.44 11.86 12.47
CA GLU A 87 40.86 10.54 11.96
C GLU A 87 39.90 9.44 12.47
N ASP A 88 39.48 8.56 11.55
CA ASP A 88 38.64 7.36 11.74
C ASP A 88 37.10 7.55 11.70
N TYR A 89 36.62 8.24 10.67
CA TYR A 89 35.47 7.69 9.93
C TYR A 89 35.95 6.43 9.17
N ASP A 90 36.04 5.30 9.87
CA ASP A 90 36.10 3.99 9.24
C ASP A 90 34.75 3.74 8.55
N ASP A 91 34.68 4.26 7.33
CA ASP A 91 34.13 3.62 6.13
C ASP A 91 33.43 2.27 6.41
N PHE A 92 32.16 2.35 6.80
CA PHE A 92 31.27 1.21 6.63
C PHE A 92 30.98 1.09 5.13
N GLU A 93 31.90 0.44 4.40
CA GLU A 93 31.64 -0.15 3.09
C GLU A 93 30.46 -1.13 3.27
N TYR A 94 29.25 -0.65 2.99
CA TYR A 94 28.15 -1.53 2.61
C TYR A 94 28.55 -2.13 1.27
N ASP A 95 29.06 -3.35 1.32
CA ASP A 95 29.25 -4.23 0.18
C ASP A 95 27.86 -4.55 -0.41
N ASN A 96 27.30 -3.59 -1.15
CA ASN A 96 26.15 -3.79 -2.03
C ASN A 96 26.67 -4.41 -3.34
N GLU A 97 27.16 -5.63 -3.27
CA GLU A 97 27.25 -6.50 -4.44
C GLU A 97 25.91 -7.24 -4.59
N ASP A 98 24.86 -6.53 -5.01
CA ASP A 98 23.65 -7.15 -5.57
C ASP A 98 22.84 -6.09 -6.35
N ASP A 99 23.52 -5.33 -7.20
CA ASP A 99 22.89 -4.44 -8.18
C ASP A 99 23.54 -4.62 -9.57
N ASP A 100 23.26 -5.76 -10.19
CA ASP A 100 23.27 -5.90 -11.64
C ASP A 100 21.81 -6.09 -12.09
N GLU A 101 21.09 -4.97 -12.21
CA GLU A 101 19.91 -4.86 -13.07
C GLU A 101 20.31 -5.17 -14.52
N ASP A 102 19.67 -6.16 -15.14
CA ASP A 102 19.60 -6.28 -16.60
C ASP A 102 18.19 -6.78 -16.96
N ASP A 103 17.21 -5.86 -16.83
CA ASP A 103 15.93 -5.93 -17.52
C ASP A 103 16.04 -5.07 -18.80
N GLU A 104 16.20 -5.72 -19.96
CA GLU A 104 15.85 -5.13 -21.26
C GLU A 104 14.80 -6.03 -21.95
N GLU A 105 13.53 -5.87 -21.55
CA GLU A 105 12.40 -6.25 -22.41
C GLU A 105 12.14 -5.15 -23.45
N GLU A 106 12.66 -5.34 -24.66
CA GLU A 106 12.24 -4.59 -25.86
C GLU A 106 11.40 -5.52 -26.76
N GLU A 107 10.12 -5.70 -26.40
CA GLU A 107 9.12 -6.31 -27.30
C GLU A 107 8.53 -5.24 -28.23
N ASP A 108 9.35 -4.73 -29.15
CA ASP A 108 8.90 -3.82 -30.20
C ASP A 108 8.29 -4.64 -31.36
N GLY A 109 7.03 -5.03 -31.15
CA GLY A 109 6.18 -5.75 -32.09
C GLY A 109 5.88 -4.96 -33.37
N ASN A 110 6.83 -4.92 -34.30
CA ASN A 110 6.60 -4.48 -35.67
C ASN A 110 5.76 -5.51 -36.43
N GLY A 111 4.47 -5.22 -36.58
CA GLY A 111 3.60 -5.91 -37.53
C GLY A 111 4.03 -5.62 -38.97
N LEU A 112 4.03 -6.66 -39.82
CA LEU A 112 3.68 -6.59 -41.25
C LEU A 112 3.66 -8.00 -41.91
N TYR A 113 2.44 -8.46 -42.17
CA TYR A 113 2.00 -9.21 -43.35
C TYR A 113 2.94 -10.24 -44.00
N SER A 114 2.51 -11.50 -44.06
CA SER A 114 2.11 -12.10 -45.36
C SER A 114 1.31 -13.39 -45.19
N HIS A 115 0.32 -13.49 -46.06
CA HIS A 115 -0.66 -14.53 -46.21
C HIS A 115 -0.14 -15.51 -47.27
N ASP A 116 0.01 -16.80 -46.95
CA ASP A 116 0.05 -17.92 -47.91
C ASP A 116 -0.17 -19.22 -47.11
N LYS A 117 -1.37 -19.83 -47.13
CA LYS A 117 -1.86 -20.84 -48.08
C LYS A 117 -0.99 -22.11 -48.18
N ASN A 118 -1.69 -23.25 -48.09
CA ASN A 118 -1.33 -24.62 -48.47
C ASN A 118 -0.70 -25.45 -47.33
N PHE A 119 -1.07 -26.71 -47.07
CA PHE A 119 -1.91 -27.68 -47.79
C PHE A 119 -2.27 -28.81 -46.82
N ASP A 120 -3.28 -29.59 -47.23
CA ASP A 120 -3.81 -30.81 -46.63
C ASP A 120 -2.76 -31.87 -46.19
N ASP A 121 -3.27 -32.79 -45.37
CA ASP A 121 -3.21 -34.26 -45.51
C ASP A 121 -2.54 -35.10 -44.40
N GLU A 122 -3.30 -36.15 -44.05
CA GLU A 122 -2.94 -37.45 -43.46
C GLU A 122 -2.61 -37.47 -41.95
N GLU A 123 -3.27 -38.26 -41.08
CA GLU A 123 -4.07 -39.49 -41.21
C GLU A 123 -5.06 -39.61 -40.03
#